data_AF-A0A3N7E1D2-F1
#
_entry.id   AF-A0A3N7E1D2-F1
#
_cell.length_a   1.000
_cell.length_b   1.000
_cell.length_c   1.000
_cell.angle_alpha   90.00
_cell.angle_beta   90.00
_cell.angle_gamma   90.00
#
_symmetry.space_group_name_H-M   'P 1'
#
loop_
_entity.id
_entity.type
_entity.pdbx_description
1 polymer ?
#
loop_
_entity_poly.entity_id
_entity_poly.type
_entity_poly.pdbx_seq_one_letter_code
_entity_poly.pdbx_strand_id
1 'polypeptide(L)'
;MNKTVISLLLGTLLSACASHAPALPDGPAGPIRKESGQADCPDCSKIVTYRAERSFGAEQRAGDARFKGTLSARASLLASNHHASGDYAYRLLLDINASGNYLAVTPQAARNQPVAQVQQQDAEQLHVWWQDSAGRRRMLLPSADSRSQPLQDFQCRPTPGDGYCSWKQYVELPTAAVQEAIWLQAPLRLFVGSMHSNTLYGMRSYNNKSSASVVTQYKGASVELPAQHVLGFSQAMHTLEIEIRQ
;
A
#
# COMPACT_ATOMS: atom_id res chain seq x y z
N MET A 1 -50.06 -29.72 37.52
CA MET A 1 -49.89 -28.25 37.39
C MET A 1 -48.43 -27.98 37.05
N ASN A 2 -48.20 -27.11 36.05
CA ASN A 2 -46.93 -26.56 35.51
C ASN A 2 -45.98 -27.58 34.85
N LYS A 3 -45.81 -27.73 33.52
CA LYS A 3 -45.49 -26.80 32.40
C LYS A 3 -44.20 -25.99 32.63
N THR A 4 -43.36 -25.96 31.59
CA THR A 4 -42.03 -25.31 31.41
C THR A 4 -40.91 -25.94 32.26
N VAL A 5 -39.85 -26.55 31.70
CA VAL A 5 -38.87 -25.95 30.77
C VAL A 5 -38.35 -27.01 29.79
N ILE A 6 -38.67 -26.79 28.51
CA ILE A 6 -38.02 -27.34 27.32
C ILE A 6 -37.07 -26.25 26.81
N SER A 7 -35.92 -26.66 26.25
CA SER A 7 -34.97 -25.86 25.46
C SER A 7 -33.99 -24.97 26.23
N LEU A 8 -32.74 -25.44 26.34
CA LEU A 8 -31.53 -24.64 26.21
C LEU A 8 -30.40 -25.52 25.67
N LEU A 9 -30.62 -25.99 24.45
CA LEU A 9 -29.60 -26.38 23.49
C LEU A 9 -29.61 -25.27 22.42
N LEU A 10 -28.43 -24.89 21.93
CA LEU A 10 -28.12 -23.86 20.94
C LEU A 10 -27.94 -22.42 21.46
N GLY A 11 -26.67 -21.99 21.46
CA GLY A 11 -26.31 -20.58 21.42
C GLY A 11 -24.81 -20.41 21.43
N THR A 12 -24.27 -19.84 20.35
CA THR A 12 -22.90 -19.30 20.18
C THR A 12 -21.75 -20.29 19.91
N LEU A 13 -21.81 -20.94 18.74
CA LEU A 13 -20.63 -21.18 17.90
C LEU A 13 -20.97 -20.69 16.49
N LEU A 14 -21.03 -19.37 16.31
CA LEU A 14 -20.91 -18.76 14.99
C LEU A 14 -19.43 -18.40 14.81
N SER A 15 -18.63 -19.43 14.53
CA SER A 15 -17.38 -19.24 13.81
C SER A 15 -17.73 -18.52 12.51
N ALA A 16 -17.29 -17.27 12.37
CA ALA A 16 -17.30 -16.59 11.09
C ALA A 16 -16.48 -17.44 10.11
N CYS A 17 -17.17 -18.23 9.30
CA CYS A 17 -16.56 -18.90 8.17
C CYS A 17 -16.13 -17.82 7.19
N ALA A 18 -14.88 -17.38 7.28
CA ALA A 18 -14.19 -16.84 6.12
C ALA A 18 -14.23 -17.95 5.07
N SER A 19 -15.15 -17.83 4.12
CA SER A 19 -15.24 -18.72 2.97
C SER A 19 -13.90 -18.62 2.23
N HIS A 20 -13.08 -19.65 2.39
CA HIS A 20 -11.81 -19.81 1.68
C HIS A 20 -12.17 -20.13 0.23
N ALA A 21 -12.29 -19.09 -0.59
CA ALA A 21 -12.40 -19.27 -2.03
C ALA A 21 -11.12 -19.94 -2.55
N PRO A 22 -11.21 -20.90 -3.49
CA PRO A 22 -10.03 -21.56 -4.05
C PRO A 22 -9.14 -20.51 -4.72
N ALA A 23 -7.83 -20.56 -4.43
CA ALA A 23 -6.86 -19.80 -5.18
C ALA A 23 -6.79 -20.36 -6.61
N LEU A 24 -6.89 -19.50 -7.62
CA LEU A 24 -6.62 -19.91 -9.00
C LEU A 24 -5.17 -20.44 -9.12
N PRO A 25 -4.91 -21.45 -9.95
CA PRO A 25 -3.59 -22.07 -10.12
C PRO A 25 -2.52 -21.05 -10.54
N ASP A 26 -1.23 -21.42 -10.40
CA ASP A 26 -0.01 -20.62 -10.62
C ASP A 26 0.13 -20.04 -12.04
N GLY A 27 -0.77 -19.12 -12.41
CA GLY A 27 -0.65 -18.28 -13.59
C GLY A 27 0.43 -17.21 -13.41
N PRO A 28 0.62 -16.33 -14.41
CA PRO A 28 1.59 -15.25 -14.32
C PRO A 28 1.33 -14.28 -13.15
N ALA A 29 0.09 -14.22 -12.64
CA ALA A 29 -0.27 -13.49 -11.43
C ALA A 29 0.23 -14.15 -10.13
N GLY A 30 0.47 -15.46 -10.14
CA GLY A 30 0.56 -16.27 -8.92
C GLY A 30 -0.81 -16.46 -8.26
N PRO A 31 -0.84 -17.03 -7.04
CA PRO A 31 -2.08 -17.29 -6.33
C PRO A 31 -2.82 -15.99 -6.01
N ILE A 32 -4.14 -16.01 -6.22
CA ILE A 32 -5.05 -14.91 -5.90
C ILE A 32 -6.06 -15.38 -4.89
N ARG A 33 -6.11 -14.67 -3.76
CA ARG A 33 -7.09 -14.90 -2.72
C ARG A 33 -8.29 -14.00 -2.95
N LYS A 34 -9.48 -14.59 -2.85
CA LYS A 34 -10.75 -13.86 -2.85
C LYS A 34 -11.27 -13.78 -1.42
N GLU A 35 -11.51 -12.56 -0.96
CA GLU A 35 -12.01 -12.21 0.36
C GLU A 35 -13.40 -11.57 0.18
N SER A 36 -14.38 -12.01 0.97
CA SER A 36 -15.75 -11.48 0.92
C SER A 36 -16.13 -10.92 2.29
N GLY A 37 -16.40 -9.62 2.35
CA GLY A 37 -16.94 -8.92 3.52
C GLY A 37 -16.15 -8.97 4.83
N GLN A 38 -16.67 -8.21 5.79
CA GLN A 38 -16.32 -8.23 7.21
C GLN A 38 -17.57 -8.72 7.97
N ALA A 39 -17.39 -9.57 8.99
CA ALA A 39 -18.50 -10.24 9.69
C ALA A 39 -19.56 -9.27 10.25
N ASP A 40 -19.16 -8.02 10.55
CA ASP A 40 -20.00 -7.02 11.22
C ASP A 40 -20.63 -5.99 10.26
N CYS A 41 -20.57 -6.22 8.94
CA CYS A 41 -21.13 -5.30 7.95
C CYS A 41 -21.96 -6.05 6.89
N PRO A 42 -23.31 -6.04 7.02
CA PRO A 42 -24.22 -6.75 6.10
C PRO A 42 -24.06 -6.34 4.64
N ASP A 43 -23.83 -5.05 4.35
CA ASP A 43 -23.61 -4.56 2.98
C ASP A 43 -22.19 -4.81 2.47
N CYS A 44 -21.24 -5.07 3.37
CA CYS A 44 -19.88 -5.45 3.01
C CYS A 44 -19.80 -6.91 2.51
N SER A 45 -20.78 -7.76 2.80
CA SER A 45 -20.87 -9.11 2.24
C SER A 45 -20.92 -9.13 0.70
N LYS A 46 -21.35 -8.02 0.09
CA LYS A 46 -21.39 -7.81 -1.37
C LYS A 46 -20.05 -7.30 -1.94
N ILE A 47 -19.14 -6.87 -1.07
CA ILE A 47 -17.79 -6.44 -1.44
C ILE A 47 -16.89 -7.68 -1.48
N VAL A 48 -16.38 -7.93 -2.67
CA VAL A 48 -15.41 -8.94 -3.02
C VAL A 48 -14.08 -8.25 -3.27
N THR A 49 -13.08 -8.61 -2.49
CA THR A 49 -11.70 -8.17 -2.66
C THR A 49 -10.88 -9.32 -3.21
N TYR A 50 -10.21 -9.08 -4.33
CA TYR A 50 -9.20 -9.96 -4.91
C TYR A 50 -7.83 -9.45 -4.48
N ARG A 51 -7.01 -10.33 -3.89
CA ARG A 51 -5.67 -10.03 -3.39
C ARG A 51 -4.66 -10.94 -4.08
N ALA A 52 -3.65 -10.34 -4.71
CA ALA A 52 -2.48 -11.08 -5.15
C ALA A 52 -1.62 -11.47 -3.94
N GLU A 53 -1.41 -12.77 -3.74
CA GLU A 53 -0.52 -13.27 -2.67
C GLU A 53 0.95 -13.03 -3.01
N ARG A 54 1.28 -13.00 -4.32
CA ARG A 54 2.62 -12.64 -4.78
C ARG A 54 2.87 -11.16 -4.57
N SER A 55 3.97 -10.84 -3.87
CA SER A 55 4.47 -9.46 -3.69
C SER A 55 5.80 -9.27 -4.41
N PHE A 56 6.00 -8.06 -4.93
CA PHE A 56 7.26 -7.64 -5.54
C PHE A 56 7.89 -6.57 -4.67
N GLY A 57 9.21 -6.61 -4.48
CA GLY A 57 9.86 -5.68 -3.58
C GLY A 57 11.23 -5.25 -4.03
N ALA A 58 11.66 -4.12 -3.46
CA ALA A 58 12.97 -3.54 -3.65
C ALA A 58 13.47 -2.97 -2.32
N GLU A 59 14.79 -2.89 -2.21
CA GLU A 59 15.47 -2.30 -1.06
C GLU A 59 16.45 -1.24 -1.55
N GLN A 60 16.49 -0.12 -0.84
CA GLN A 60 17.54 0.87 -0.96
C GLN A 60 18.25 1.05 0.38
N ARG A 61 19.59 0.95 0.34
CA ARG A 61 20.45 1.36 1.44
C ARG A 61 21.16 2.65 1.07
N ALA A 62 21.14 3.63 1.96
CA ALA A 62 21.79 4.91 1.75
C ALA A 62 22.61 5.32 2.99
N GLY A 63 23.73 5.99 2.75
CA GLY A 63 24.65 6.46 3.79
C GLY A 63 24.82 7.99 3.78
N ASP A 64 23.95 8.69 3.06
CA ASP A 64 24.02 10.14 2.91
C ASP A 64 23.52 10.81 4.19
N ALA A 65 24.04 12.00 4.54
CA ALA A 65 23.66 12.72 5.76
C ALA A 65 22.14 12.91 5.93
N ARG A 66 21.42 13.07 4.80
CA ARG A 66 19.95 13.22 4.77
C ARG A 66 19.19 11.91 4.60
N PHE A 67 19.83 10.88 4.04
CA PHE A 67 19.21 9.60 3.70
C PHE A 67 20.12 8.49 4.21
N LYS A 68 20.18 8.33 5.52
CA LYS A 68 20.94 7.28 6.19
C LYS A 68 20.01 6.13 6.55
N GLY A 69 20.42 4.90 6.32
CA GLY A 69 19.68 3.70 6.73
C GLY A 69 19.22 2.87 5.54
N THR A 70 18.21 2.03 5.78
CA THR A 70 17.65 1.11 4.81
C THR A 70 16.16 1.34 4.67
N LEU A 71 15.66 1.35 3.44
CA LEU A 71 14.25 1.32 3.12
C LEU A 71 13.97 0.13 2.19
N SER A 72 13.16 -0.80 2.66
CA SER A 72 12.61 -1.91 1.88
C SER A 72 11.11 -1.75 1.77
N ALA A 73 10.59 -1.95 0.56
CA ALA A 73 9.17 -1.91 0.28
C ALA A 73 8.81 -3.11 -0.60
N ARG A 74 7.71 -3.78 -0.25
CA ARG A 74 7.06 -4.79 -1.07
C ARG A 74 5.64 -4.36 -1.37
N ALA A 75 5.17 -4.67 -2.58
CA ALA A 75 3.84 -4.33 -3.03
C ALA A 75 3.12 -5.56 -3.56
N SER A 76 1.86 -5.71 -3.17
CA SER A 76 0.90 -6.67 -3.72
C SER A 76 -0.28 -5.91 -4.30
N LEU A 77 -0.82 -6.39 -5.43
CA LEU A 77 -1.99 -5.80 -6.08
C LEU A 77 -3.28 -6.29 -5.44
N LEU A 78 -4.24 -5.38 -5.25
CA LEU A 78 -5.59 -5.67 -4.79
C LEU A 78 -6.60 -4.98 -5.70
N ALA A 79 -7.76 -5.60 -5.85
CA ALA A 79 -8.92 -5.00 -6.48
C ALA A 79 -10.17 -5.34 -5.70
N SER A 80 -11.05 -4.36 -5.51
CA SER A 80 -12.35 -4.58 -4.86
C SER A 80 -13.47 -4.03 -5.73
N ASN A 81 -14.58 -4.75 -5.87
CA ASN A 81 -15.77 -4.22 -6.51
C ASN A 81 -16.43 -3.21 -5.56
N HIS A 82 -16.38 -1.91 -5.88
CA HIS A 82 -17.12 -0.94 -5.07
C HIS A 82 -18.60 -0.95 -5.49
N HIS A 83 -19.51 -0.88 -4.51
CA HIS A 83 -20.96 -0.84 -4.71
C HIS A 83 -21.39 0.13 -5.83
N ALA A 84 -22.30 -0.37 -6.67
CA ALA A 84 -23.11 0.32 -7.70
C ALA A 84 -22.53 0.54 -9.12
N SER A 85 -21.22 0.71 -9.35
CA SER A 85 -20.73 1.07 -10.71
C SER A 85 -20.33 -0.11 -11.60
N GLY A 86 -20.04 -1.28 -11.01
CA GLY A 86 -19.46 -2.41 -11.76
C GLY A 86 -17.95 -2.29 -12.03
N ASP A 87 -17.32 -1.19 -11.60
CA ASP A 87 -15.88 -0.97 -11.74
C ASP A 87 -15.08 -1.45 -10.51
N TYR A 88 -13.87 -1.94 -10.76
CA TYR A 88 -12.93 -2.32 -9.71
C TYR A 88 -12.13 -1.11 -9.21
N ALA A 89 -12.08 -0.96 -7.88
CA ALA A 89 -11.16 -0.07 -7.20
C ALA A 89 -9.84 -0.80 -6.94
N TYR A 90 -8.76 -0.35 -7.58
CA TYR A 90 -7.43 -0.93 -7.43
C TYR A 90 -6.67 -0.30 -6.26
N ARG A 91 -5.97 -1.15 -5.50
CA ARG A 91 -5.16 -0.76 -4.35
C ARG A 91 -3.86 -1.55 -4.33
N LEU A 92 -2.88 -1.01 -3.62
CA LEU A 92 -1.64 -1.69 -3.29
C LEU A 92 -1.63 -1.98 -1.80
N LEU A 93 -1.33 -3.22 -1.41
CA LEU A 93 -0.87 -3.52 -0.07
C LEU A 93 0.64 -3.36 -0.07
N LEU A 94 1.13 -2.40 0.70
CA LEU A 94 2.55 -2.18 0.91
C LEU A 94 2.99 -2.78 2.24
N ASP A 95 4.08 -3.54 2.21
CA ASP A 95 4.85 -3.97 3.38
C ASP A 95 6.16 -3.18 3.37
N ILE A 96 6.33 -2.32 4.37
CA ILE A 96 7.42 -1.34 4.44
C ILE A 96 8.28 -1.62 5.67
N ASN A 97 9.58 -1.59 5.45
CA ASN A 97 10.60 -1.71 6.48
C ASN A 97 11.58 -0.55 6.32
N ALA A 98 11.71 0.28 7.35
CA ALA A 98 12.55 1.47 7.33
C ALA A 98 13.51 1.48 8.52
N SER A 99 14.68 2.08 8.33
CA SER A 99 15.66 2.38 9.38
C SER A 99 16.40 3.70 9.11
N GLY A 100 17.04 4.24 10.13
CA GLY A 100 17.80 5.49 10.08
C GLY A 100 16.90 6.69 9.80
N ASN A 101 17.37 7.59 8.96
CA ASN A 101 16.65 8.81 8.60
C ASN A 101 15.44 8.54 7.68
N TYR A 102 15.24 7.29 7.22
CA TYR A 102 13.96 6.89 6.64
C TYR A 102 12.83 6.79 7.69
N LEU A 103 13.18 6.73 8.99
CA LEU A 103 12.24 6.65 10.12
C LEU A 103 11.65 7.98 10.56
N ALA A 104 12.01 9.08 9.91
CA ALA A 104 11.54 10.41 10.28
C ALA A 104 9.98 10.50 10.26
N VAL A 105 9.32 9.48 9.71
CA VAL A 105 7.89 9.34 9.58
C VAL A 105 7.27 8.66 10.82
N THR A 106 6.65 9.43 11.72
CA THR A 106 5.37 8.97 12.26
C THR A 106 4.36 9.06 11.12
N PRO A 107 3.79 7.94 10.67
CA PRO A 107 2.69 7.97 9.71
C PRO A 107 1.58 8.83 10.31
N GLN A 108 0.84 9.60 9.51
CA GLN A 108 -0.24 10.47 10.03
C GLN A 108 -1.23 9.71 10.93
N ALA A 109 -1.41 8.41 10.70
CA ALA A 109 -2.21 7.49 11.52
C ALA A 109 -1.68 7.24 12.94
N ALA A 110 -0.40 7.52 13.22
CA ALA A 110 0.23 7.42 14.54
C ALA A 110 0.20 8.74 15.34
N ARG A 111 -0.44 9.82 14.83
CA ARG A 111 -0.55 11.11 15.53
C ARG A 111 -1.18 11.04 16.92
N ASN A 112 -1.93 9.98 17.21
CA ASN A 112 -2.59 9.78 18.50
C ASN A 112 -1.80 8.85 19.45
N GLN A 113 -0.57 8.44 19.10
CA GLN A 113 0.29 7.65 19.99
C GLN A 113 1.16 8.55 20.90
N PRO A 114 1.49 8.13 22.14
CA PRO A 114 2.18 8.97 23.11
C PRO A 114 3.55 9.45 22.60
N VAL A 115 3.75 10.77 22.70
CA VAL A 115 4.81 11.59 22.09
C VAL A 115 6.24 11.25 22.55
N ALA A 116 6.42 10.38 23.55
CA ALA A 116 7.70 10.10 24.19
C ALA A 116 8.77 9.41 23.30
N GLN A 117 8.46 9.10 22.03
CA GLN A 117 9.39 8.47 21.08
C GLN A 117 9.56 9.26 19.77
N VAL A 118 9.10 10.52 19.72
CA VAL A 118 9.07 11.29 18.46
C VAL A 118 10.08 12.43 18.52
N GLN A 119 11.32 12.18 18.09
CA GLN A 119 12.21 13.28 17.73
C GLN A 119 11.64 13.93 16.46
N GLN A 120 10.95 15.05 16.65
CA GLN A 120 10.62 16.00 15.58
C GLN A 120 11.92 16.56 14.99
N GLN A 121 12.44 15.93 13.95
CA GLN A 121 13.37 16.56 13.03
C GLN A 121 12.77 16.47 11.63
N ASP A 122 12.28 17.61 11.12
CA ASP A 122 12.02 17.95 9.70
C ASP A 122 11.84 16.77 8.74
N ALA A 123 10.90 15.90 9.09
CA ALA A 123 10.67 14.66 8.42
C ALA A 123 9.63 14.81 7.32
N GLU A 124 10.09 15.12 6.11
CA GLU A 124 9.26 14.93 4.93
C GLU A 124 8.78 13.46 4.92
N GLN A 125 7.47 13.27 4.83
CA GLN A 125 6.80 11.97 4.96
C GLN A 125 7.37 10.96 3.95
N LEU A 126 7.33 9.68 4.28
CA LEU A 126 7.59 8.64 3.29
C LEU A 126 6.37 8.57 2.38
N HIS A 127 6.59 8.93 1.12
CA HIS A 127 5.53 8.97 0.14
C HIS A 127 5.65 7.77 -0.80
N VAL A 128 4.53 7.48 -1.44
CA VAL A 128 4.42 6.47 -2.48
C VAL A 128 4.08 7.22 -3.75
N TRP A 129 4.86 7.01 -4.79
CA TRP A 129 4.63 7.61 -6.10
C TRP A 129 4.45 6.50 -7.13
N TRP A 130 3.50 6.69 -8.03
CA TRP A 130 3.46 5.95 -9.29
C TRP A 130 4.41 6.60 -10.28
N GLN A 131 5.13 5.78 -11.04
CA GLN A 131 6.02 6.21 -12.11
C GLN A 131 5.45 5.81 -13.46
N ASP A 132 5.25 6.80 -14.32
CA ASP A 132 4.87 6.53 -15.71
C ASP A 132 6.05 6.01 -16.55
N SER A 133 5.77 5.65 -17.80
CA SER A 133 6.78 5.16 -18.76
C SER A 133 7.90 6.17 -19.04
N ALA A 134 7.63 7.48 -18.87
CA ALA A 134 8.61 8.56 -19.00
C ALA A 134 9.38 8.83 -17.69
N GLY A 135 9.14 8.04 -16.63
CA GLY A 135 9.78 8.19 -15.33
C GLY A 135 9.23 9.33 -14.48
N ARG A 136 8.14 9.98 -14.89
CA ARG A 136 7.49 11.04 -14.12
C ARG A 136 6.78 10.43 -12.92
N ARG A 137 7.01 11.00 -11.74
CA ARG A 137 6.42 10.58 -10.48
C ARG A 137 5.11 11.33 -10.23
N ARG A 138 4.02 10.61 -9.95
CA ARG A 138 2.80 11.20 -9.37
C ARG A 138 2.55 10.58 -8.01
N MET A 139 2.36 11.45 -7.01
CA MET A 139 2.14 10.99 -5.64
C MET A 139 0.82 10.23 -5.56
N LEU A 140 0.87 9.03 -5.01
CA LEU A 140 -0.30 8.25 -4.65
C LEU A 140 -0.74 8.63 -3.25
N LEU A 141 -2.03 8.85 -3.09
CA LEU A 141 -2.60 9.17 -1.78
C LEU A 141 -2.96 7.88 -1.04
N PRO A 142 -2.84 7.85 0.29
CA PRO A 142 -3.49 6.82 1.09
C PRO A 142 -4.99 6.81 0.78
N SER A 143 -5.55 5.60 0.62
CA SER A 143 -6.97 5.40 0.34
C SER A 143 -7.85 6.04 1.42
N ALA A 144 -9.09 6.40 1.08
CA ALA A 144 -10.01 6.94 2.08
C ALA A 144 -10.17 5.97 3.29
N ASP A 145 -10.19 4.66 3.00
CA ASP A 145 -10.19 3.59 3.99
C ASP A 145 -8.88 3.51 4.80
N SER A 146 -7.71 3.79 4.19
CA SER A 146 -6.44 3.73 4.92
C SER A 146 -6.13 4.99 5.72
N ARG A 147 -6.80 6.11 5.42
CA ARG A 147 -6.77 7.31 6.29
C ARG A 147 -7.53 7.08 7.59
N SER A 148 -8.55 6.23 7.58
CA SER A 148 -9.34 5.89 8.77
C SER A 148 -8.81 4.65 9.50
N GLN A 149 -8.09 3.76 8.82
CA GLN A 149 -7.47 2.59 9.44
C GLN A 149 -6.06 2.90 9.97
N PRO A 150 -5.72 2.50 11.21
CA PRO A 150 -4.34 2.57 11.68
C PRO A 150 -3.45 1.69 10.82
N LEU A 151 -2.15 2.00 10.80
CA LEU A 151 -1.17 1.11 10.18
C LEU A 151 -1.29 -0.32 10.72
N GLN A 152 -1.21 -1.28 9.81
CA GLN A 152 -1.31 -2.69 10.17
C GLN A 152 0.07 -3.24 10.52
N ASP A 153 0.11 -4.15 11.49
CA ASP A 153 1.33 -4.81 11.94
C ASP A 153 2.47 -3.82 12.26
N PHE A 154 2.13 -2.63 12.76
CA PHE A 154 3.11 -1.59 13.06
C PHE A 154 4.01 -2.02 14.22
N GLN A 155 5.30 -2.15 13.96
CA GLN A 155 6.31 -2.51 14.95
C GLN A 155 7.49 -1.56 14.83
N CYS A 156 7.87 -0.92 15.93
CA CYS A 156 9.10 -0.15 16.01
C CYS A 156 9.96 -0.68 17.15
N ARG A 157 11.27 -0.79 16.90
CA ARG A 157 12.26 -1.13 17.91
C ARG A 157 13.18 0.06 18.13
N PRO A 158 13.19 0.67 19.33
CA PRO A 158 14.22 1.62 19.68
C PRO A 158 15.53 0.85 19.91
N THR A 159 16.47 0.96 18.99
CA THR A 159 17.85 0.47 19.16
C THR A 159 18.80 1.66 19.24
N PRO A 160 19.89 1.59 20.03
CA PRO A 160 20.94 2.61 20.00
C PRO A 160 21.48 2.74 18.57
N GLY A 161 21.33 3.91 17.95
CA GLY A 161 21.67 4.16 16.54
C GLY A 161 20.45 4.50 15.69
N ASP A 162 20.34 3.87 14.53
CA ASP A 162 19.43 4.26 13.44
C ASP A 162 17.97 3.82 13.64
N GLY A 163 17.63 3.01 14.65
CA GLY A 163 16.28 2.49 14.89
C GLY A 163 15.73 1.60 13.76
N TYR A 164 14.55 1.02 13.95
CA TYR A 164 13.86 0.25 12.90
C TYR A 164 12.34 0.24 13.11
N CYS A 165 11.59 0.42 12.02
CA CYS A 165 10.13 0.31 12.00
C CYS A 165 9.66 -0.50 10.79
N SER A 166 8.64 -1.31 10.99
CA SER A 166 7.95 -2.06 9.95
C SER A 166 6.44 -1.86 10.03
N TRP A 167 5.77 -1.83 8.89
CA TRP A 167 4.31 -1.70 8.83
C TRP A 167 3.73 -2.11 7.50
N LYS A 168 2.41 -2.35 7.52
CA LYS A 168 1.59 -2.56 6.34
C LYS A 168 0.61 -1.40 6.15
N GLN A 169 0.43 -0.99 4.90
CA GLN A 169 -0.52 0.07 4.54
C GLN A 169 -1.17 -0.17 3.18
N TYR A 170 -2.41 0.30 3.02
CA TYR A 170 -3.09 0.32 1.74
C TYR A 170 -2.96 1.68 1.06
N VAL A 171 -2.69 1.66 -0.24
CA VAL A 171 -2.58 2.85 -1.09
C VAL A 171 -3.49 2.71 -2.29
N GLU A 172 -4.26 3.75 -2.60
CA GLU A 172 -5.12 3.77 -3.78
C GLU A 172 -4.27 3.87 -5.06
N LEU A 173 -4.63 3.06 -6.05
CA LEU A 173 -3.98 3.07 -7.35
C LEU A 173 -4.99 3.56 -8.40
N PRO A 174 -4.66 4.58 -9.21
CA PRO A 174 -5.58 5.07 -10.23
C PRO A 174 -5.95 3.95 -11.20
N THR A 175 -7.25 3.69 -11.38
CA THR A 175 -7.73 2.65 -12.31
C THR A 175 -7.18 2.85 -13.72
N ALA A 176 -7.07 4.11 -14.17
CA ALA A 176 -6.47 4.45 -15.46
C ALA A 176 -5.00 3.98 -15.58
N ALA A 177 -4.22 4.03 -14.50
CA ALA A 177 -2.82 3.58 -14.51
C ALA A 177 -2.72 2.05 -14.64
N VAL A 178 -3.64 1.31 -14.01
CA VAL A 178 -3.71 -0.16 -14.16
C VAL A 178 -4.16 -0.54 -15.56
N GLN A 179 -5.19 0.11 -16.08
CA GLN A 179 -5.70 -0.12 -17.43
C GLN A 179 -4.65 0.21 -18.50
N GLU A 180 -3.93 1.31 -18.35
CA GLU A 180 -2.82 1.66 -19.25
C GLU A 180 -1.70 0.61 -19.19
N ALA A 181 -1.30 0.17 -17.99
CA ALA A 181 -0.31 -0.89 -17.84
C ALA A 181 -0.74 -2.21 -18.50
N ILE A 182 -2.01 -2.58 -18.38
CA ILE A 182 -2.60 -3.76 -19.06
C ILE A 182 -2.58 -3.57 -20.58
N TRP A 183 -3.06 -2.43 -21.06
CA TRP A 183 -3.19 -2.15 -22.50
C TRP A 183 -1.83 -2.10 -23.19
N LEU A 184 -0.84 -1.47 -22.57
CA LEU A 184 0.54 -1.40 -23.06
C LEU A 184 1.37 -2.64 -22.77
N GLN A 185 0.84 -3.62 -22.02
CA GLN A 185 1.61 -4.74 -21.47
C GLN A 185 2.90 -4.26 -20.78
N ALA A 186 2.78 -3.18 -19.99
CA ALA A 186 3.87 -2.52 -19.32
C ALA A 186 3.88 -2.85 -17.82
N PRO A 187 5.05 -2.82 -17.16
CA PRO A 187 5.10 -2.99 -15.72
C PRO A 187 4.48 -1.78 -14.99
N LEU A 188 3.89 -2.04 -13.83
CA LEU A 188 3.45 -0.99 -12.93
C LEU A 188 4.58 -0.63 -11.97
N ARG A 189 5.08 0.60 -12.09
CA ARG A 189 6.25 1.07 -11.33
C ARG A 189 5.84 1.99 -10.20
N LEU A 190 6.43 1.73 -9.04
CA LEU A 190 6.21 2.45 -7.80
C LEU A 190 7.54 2.91 -7.25
N PHE A 191 7.57 4.11 -6.69
CA PHE A 191 8.68 4.60 -5.90
C PHE A 191 8.17 4.84 -4.48
N VAL A 192 8.83 4.25 -3.49
CA VAL A 192 8.52 4.40 -2.08
C VAL A 192 9.74 5.05 -1.43
N GLY A 193 9.61 6.23 -0.87
CA GLY A 193 10.78 6.95 -0.37
C GLY A 193 10.48 8.31 0.22
N SER A 194 11.55 9.02 0.52
CA SER A 194 11.49 10.42 0.93
C SER A 194 12.03 11.31 -0.18
N MET A 195 11.52 12.55 -0.19
CA MET A 195 12.11 13.63 -0.97
C MET A 195 12.79 14.61 -0.02
N HIS A 196 13.78 15.34 -0.53
CA HIS A 196 14.40 16.43 0.20
C HIS A 196 14.73 17.54 -0.78
N SER A 197 14.22 18.74 -0.52
CA SER A 197 14.44 19.90 -1.38
C SER A 197 15.45 20.85 -0.76
N ASN A 198 16.54 21.11 -1.48
CA ASN A 198 17.53 22.12 -1.10
C ASN A 198 17.40 23.33 -2.03
N THR A 199 17.29 24.53 -1.46
CA THR A 199 17.41 25.76 -2.20
C THR A 199 18.90 26.08 -2.39
N LEU A 200 19.35 26.04 -3.64
CA LEU A 200 20.68 26.48 -4.03
C LEU A 200 20.61 27.95 -4.44
N TYR A 201 21.37 28.80 -3.75
CA TYR A 201 21.56 30.17 -4.18
C TYR A 201 22.73 30.24 -5.15
N GLY A 202 22.47 30.58 -6.40
CA GLY A 202 23.50 30.78 -7.39
C GLY A 202 24.30 32.05 -7.08
N MET A 203 25.63 31.96 -7.10
CA MET A 203 26.48 33.14 -7.14
C MET A 203 26.46 33.73 -8.55
N ARG A 204 25.53 34.67 -8.76
CA ARG A 204 25.30 35.47 -9.98
C ARG A 204 24.76 34.72 -11.20
N SER A 205 23.55 35.07 -11.61
CA SER A 205 22.97 34.78 -12.94
C SER A 205 22.85 36.07 -13.76
N TYR A 206 22.62 35.95 -15.06
CA TYR A 206 22.52 37.01 -16.08
C TYR A 206 21.82 38.27 -15.51
N ASN A 207 22.43 39.45 -15.67
CA ASN A 207 22.05 40.74 -15.05
C ASN A 207 22.32 40.91 -13.54
N ASN A 208 23.25 40.15 -12.95
CA ASN A 208 23.78 40.43 -11.60
C ASN A 208 22.72 40.32 -10.47
N LYS A 209 21.61 39.63 -10.72
CA LYS A 209 20.58 39.31 -9.72
C LYS A 209 20.84 37.92 -9.15
N SER A 210 20.67 37.77 -7.84
CA SER A 210 20.71 36.48 -7.16
C SER A 210 19.57 35.61 -7.69
N SER A 211 19.91 34.45 -8.26
CA SER A 211 18.92 33.44 -8.65
C SER A 211 18.96 32.30 -7.65
N ALA A 212 17.80 31.94 -7.09
CA ALA A 212 17.64 30.71 -6.33
C ALA A 212 17.12 29.61 -7.25
N SER A 213 17.70 28.42 -7.18
CA SER A 213 17.16 27.20 -7.77
C SER A 213 16.81 26.20 -6.66
N VAL A 214 15.74 25.43 -6.83
CA VAL A 214 15.39 24.36 -5.89
C VAL A 214 15.79 23.04 -6.53
N VAL A 215 16.62 22.27 -5.83
CA VAL A 215 17.01 20.92 -6.22
C VAL A 215 16.35 19.94 -5.28
N THR A 216 15.42 19.16 -5.81
CA THR A 216 14.74 18.08 -5.08
C THR A 216 15.42 16.74 -5.35
N GLN A 217 15.91 16.11 -4.30
CA GLN A 217 16.48 14.77 -4.33
C GLN A 217 15.43 13.76 -3.84
N TYR A 218 15.38 12.59 -4.47
CA TYR A 218 14.51 11.49 -4.09
C TYR A 218 15.36 10.27 -3.75
N LYS A 219 15.09 9.61 -2.62
CA LYS A 219 15.78 8.38 -2.21
C LYS A 219 14.78 7.38 -1.65
N GLY A 220 14.84 6.15 -2.14
CA GLY A 220 13.95 5.09 -1.70
C GLY A 220 13.88 3.88 -2.62
N ALA A 221 12.97 2.97 -2.33
CA ALA A 221 12.81 1.71 -3.05
C ALA A 221 11.95 1.91 -4.32
N SER A 222 12.49 1.52 -5.48
CA SER A 222 11.73 1.42 -6.73
C SER A 222 11.18 0.00 -6.89
N VAL A 223 9.88 -0.17 -6.67
CA VAL A 223 9.19 -1.46 -6.78
C VAL A 223 8.56 -1.57 -8.17
N GLU A 224 8.79 -2.69 -8.86
CA GLU A 224 8.20 -2.97 -10.17
C GLU A 224 7.29 -4.20 -10.08
N LEU A 225 6.02 -4.05 -10.43
CA LEU A 225 5.11 -5.16 -10.67
C LEU A 225 5.19 -5.51 -12.17
N PRO A 226 5.67 -6.71 -12.54
CA PRO A 226 5.86 -7.09 -13.94
C PRO A 226 4.55 -7.05 -14.75
N ALA A 227 4.64 -6.71 -16.04
CA ALA A 227 3.48 -6.64 -16.94
C ALA A 227 2.63 -7.91 -16.92
N GLN A 228 3.28 -9.08 -16.99
CA GLN A 228 2.63 -10.39 -16.93
C GLN A 228 1.84 -10.61 -15.63
N HIS A 229 2.34 -10.08 -14.51
CA HIS A 229 1.67 -10.17 -13.22
C HIS A 229 0.41 -9.29 -13.19
N VAL A 230 0.51 -8.04 -13.67
CA VAL A 230 -0.62 -7.10 -13.72
C VAL A 230 -1.72 -7.63 -14.66
N LEU A 231 -1.36 -8.08 -15.86
CA LEU A 231 -2.29 -8.66 -16.83
C LEU A 231 -2.93 -9.95 -16.29
N GLY A 232 -2.10 -10.86 -15.76
CA GLY A 232 -2.58 -12.11 -15.20
C GLY A 232 -3.55 -11.88 -14.04
N PHE A 233 -3.31 -10.88 -13.20
CA PHE A 233 -4.18 -10.55 -12.08
C PHE A 233 -5.56 -10.10 -12.57
N SER A 234 -5.61 -9.20 -13.55
CA SER A 234 -6.87 -8.76 -14.16
C SER A 234 -7.64 -9.91 -14.81
N GLN A 235 -6.95 -10.77 -15.56
CA GLN A 235 -7.59 -11.95 -16.20
C GLN A 235 -8.16 -12.91 -15.16
N ALA A 236 -7.40 -13.23 -14.13
CA ALA A 236 -7.82 -14.13 -13.07
C ALA A 236 -9.01 -13.60 -12.27
N MET A 237 -9.08 -12.28 -12.03
CA MET A 237 -10.28 -11.65 -11.45
C MET A 237 -11.53 -11.88 -12.31
N HIS A 238 -11.42 -11.68 -13.62
CA HIS A 238 -12.55 -11.91 -14.53
C HIS A 238 -12.99 -13.37 -14.57
N THR A 239 -12.05 -14.33 -14.55
CA THR A 239 -12.38 -15.77 -14.45
C THR A 239 -13.12 -16.08 -13.16
N LEU A 240 -12.62 -15.59 -12.02
CA LEU A 240 -13.28 -15.79 -10.72
C LEU A 240 -14.65 -15.10 -10.63
N GLU A 241 -14.90 -14.06 -11.42
CA GLU A 241 -16.22 -13.42 -11.49
C GLU A 241 -17.22 -14.28 -12.29
N ILE A 242 -16.76 -14.90 -13.38
CA ILE A 242 -17.60 -15.75 -14.24
C ILE A 242 -18.07 -17.01 -13.50
N GLU A 243 -17.20 -17.65 -12.72
CA GLU A 243 -17.55 -18.83 -11.91
C GLU A 243 -18.65 -18.56 -10.86
N ILE A 244 -18.93 -17.30 -10.52
CA ILE A 244 -19.96 -16.92 -9.54
C ILE A 244 -21.34 -16.76 -10.18
N ARG A 245 -21.40 -16.48 -11.50
CA ARG A 245 -22.66 -16.22 -12.22
C ARG A 245 -23.27 -17.49 -12.83
N GLN A 246 -22.64 -18.64 -12.66
CA GLN A 246 -23.13 -19.96 -13.09
C GLN A 246 -23.71 -20.72 -11.90
#